data_AF-A0A0K2SXD5-F1
#
_entry.id   AF-A0A0K2SXD5-F1
#
_cell.length_a   1.000
_cell.length_b   1.000
_cell.length_c   1.000
_cell.angle_alpha   90.00
_cell.angle_beta   90.00
_cell.angle_gamma   90.00
#
_symmetry.space_group_name_H-M   'P 1'
#
loop_
_entity.id
_entity.type
_entity.pdbx_description
1 polymer ?
#
loop_
_entity_poly.entity_id
_entity_poly.type
_entity_poly.pdbx_seq_one_letter_code
_entity_poly.pdbx_strand_id
1 'polypeptide(L)'
;MISCDVHYPYYSLDGSCNSLGSPTRGMTFMPFRRVVKPMDMNEADAVFVKQFEMDGTLCMEHRASFKKQKLKYDPIVRNFAEFVSLDMVQTLGTVRNTGDTHDWDDDLLKNGECPSHYEEETLNRITSFIDGSQIYGTTFHVSSSLRKMENGLLHIPQEEVQSFHTQMEREQGMSVELFITLFKLEHNRLASQIKDAYKVNLT
;
A
#
# COMPACT_ATOMS: atom_id res chain seq x y z
N MET A 1 -18.23 17.13 -7.16
CA MET A 1 -18.01 17.45 -5.73
C MET A 1 -18.45 16.24 -4.93
N ILE A 2 -17.59 15.70 -4.06
CA ILE A 2 -17.96 14.55 -3.19
C ILE A 2 -18.94 15.05 -2.13
N SER A 3 -20.06 14.36 -1.96
CA SER A 3 -21.05 14.63 -0.90
C SER A 3 -20.78 13.71 0.28
N CYS A 4 -20.63 14.28 1.48
CA CYS A 4 -20.33 13.53 2.70
C CYS A 4 -21.55 13.49 3.64
N ASP A 5 -21.89 12.32 4.13
CA ASP A 5 -22.84 12.16 5.23
C ASP A 5 -22.10 12.23 6.57
N VAL A 6 -22.35 13.29 7.33
CA VAL A 6 -21.71 13.53 8.64
C VAL A 6 -22.18 12.59 9.73
N HIS A 7 -23.27 11.86 9.51
CA HIS A 7 -23.83 10.90 10.45
C HIS A 7 -23.46 9.46 10.11
N TYR A 8 -22.77 9.23 8.99
CA TYR A 8 -22.37 7.89 8.59
C TYR A 8 -21.29 7.36 9.55
N PRO A 9 -21.52 6.24 10.25
CA PRO A 9 -20.69 5.83 11.38
C PRO A 9 -19.43 5.04 10.98
N TYR A 10 -19.19 4.83 9.69
CA TYR A 10 -18.10 4.00 9.18
C TYR A 10 -17.24 4.76 8.17
N TYR A 11 -15.97 4.39 8.06
CA TYR A 11 -15.09 4.92 7.01
C TYR A 11 -15.55 4.48 5.62
N SER A 12 -15.34 5.34 4.62
CA SER A 12 -15.47 4.92 3.23
C SER A 12 -14.27 4.08 2.82
N LEU A 13 -14.47 3.18 1.85
CA LEU A 13 -13.40 2.31 1.36
C LEU A 13 -12.25 3.09 0.72
N ASP A 14 -12.57 4.17 0.02
CA ASP A 14 -11.60 5.00 -0.67
C ASP A 14 -10.92 6.03 0.24
N GLY A 15 -11.33 6.14 1.52
CA GLY A 15 -10.84 7.13 2.47
C GLY A 15 -11.42 8.53 2.29
N SER A 16 -12.38 8.71 1.37
CA SER A 16 -13.11 9.98 1.22
C SER A 16 -13.90 10.35 2.49
N CYS A 17 -14.20 11.63 2.63
CA CYS A 17 -15.03 12.17 3.72
C CYS A 17 -14.47 12.02 5.15
N ASN A 18 -13.24 11.52 5.34
CA ASN A 18 -12.57 11.53 6.64
C ASN A 18 -12.22 12.96 7.11
N SER A 19 -12.16 13.93 6.18
CA SER A 19 -12.00 15.35 6.45
C SER A 19 -13.15 16.14 5.81
N LEU A 20 -14.14 16.57 6.59
CA LEU A 20 -15.35 17.24 6.08
C LEU A 20 -15.06 18.53 5.29
N GLY A 21 -14.04 19.31 5.70
CA GLY A 21 -13.63 20.52 4.97
C GLY A 21 -12.78 20.25 3.72
N SER A 22 -12.31 19.02 3.53
CA SER A 22 -11.53 18.60 2.37
C SER A 22 -11.73 17.10 2.14
N PRO A 23 -12.86 16.70 1.52
CA PRO A 23 -13.27 15.30 1.45
C PRO A 23 -12.29 14.35 0.76
N THR A 24 -11.36 14.87 -0.05
CA THR A 24 -10.36 14.09 -0.79
C THR A 24 -9.06 13.89 -0.03
N ARG A 25 -8.87 14.52 1.14
CA ARG A 25 -7.61 14.47 1.89
C ARG A 25 -7.38 13.06 2.43
N GLY A 26 -6.30 12.41 1.98
CA GLY A 26 -5.92 11.06 2.40
C GLY A 26 -6.70 9.93 1.71
N MET A 27 -7.53 10.27 0.72
CA MET A 27 -8.22 9.32 -0.13
C MET A 27 -7.21 8.55 -1.01
N THR A 28 -7.57 7.35 -1.46
CA THR A 28 -6.80 6.61 -2.48
C THR A 28 -6.65 7.42 -3.78
N PHE A 29 -5.57 7.15 -4.52
CA PHE A 29 -5.16 7.80 -5.77
C PHE A 29 -4.93 9.32 -5.63
N MET A 30 -4.52 9.75 -4.44
CA MET A 30 -4.11 11.12 -4.19
C MET A 30 -2.58 11.26 -4.32
N PRO A 31 -2.09 12.41 -4.82
CA PRO A 31 -0.67 12.75 -4.76
C PRO A 31 -0.11 12.70 -3.34
N PHE A 32 1.15 12.29 -3.20
CA PHE A 32 1.83 12.41 -1.92
C PHE A 32 1.97 13.88 -1.52
N ARG A 33 1.72 14.17 -0.24
CA ARG A 33 1.97 15.50 0.31
C ARG A 33 3.47 15.78 0.30
N ARG A 34 3.87 16.81 -0.44
CA ARG A 34 5.25 17.28 -0.47
C ARG A 34 5.55 18.16 0.76
N VAL A 35 6.52 17.74 1.58
CA VAL A 35 7.05 18.55 2.70
C VAL A 35 8.06 19.56 2.16
N VAL A 36 8.80 19.19 1.12
CA VAL A 36 9.76 20.03 0.40
C VAL A 36 9.42 20.01 -1.09
N LYS A 37 9.75 21.08 -1.80
CA LYS A 37 9.57 21.13 -3.26
C LYS A 37 10.33 19.98 -3.93
N PRO A 38 9.76 19.35 -4.96
CA PRO A 38 10.52 18.37 -5.73
C PRO A 38 11.72 19.06 -6.38
N MET A 39 12.79 18.31 -6.54
CA MET A 39 13.89 18.73 -7.40
C MET A 39 13.38 18.75 -8.84
N ASP A 40 13.75 19.76 -9.61
CA ASP A 40 13.47 19.81 -11.04
C ASP A 40 14.05 18.55 -11.70
N MET A 41 13.31 17.89 -12.60
CA MET A 41 13.80 16.70 -13.29
C MET A 41 15.13 16.95 -14.00
N ASN A 42 15.33 18.13 -14.60
CA ASN A 42 16.60 18.43 -15.28
C ASN A 42 17.77 18.53 -14.30
N GLU A 43 17.51 19.07 -13.11
CA GLU A 43 18.50 19.13 -12.04
C GLU A 43 18.72 17.75 -11.41
N ALA A 44 17.64 16.98 -11.24
CA ALA A 44 17.66 15.63 -10.71
C ALA A 44 18.43 14.71 -11.64
N ASP A 45 18.16 14.73 -12.94
CA ASP A 45 18.89 13.97 -13.96
C ASP A 45 20.35 14.42 -14.01
N ALA A 46 20.66 15.70 -13.92
CA ALA A 46 22.05 16.16 -13.83
C ALA A 46 22.77 15.68 -12.56
N VAL A 47 22.06 15.55 -11.42
CA VAL A 47 22.60 15.03 -10.16
C VAL A 47 22.70 13.50 -10.19
N PHE A 48 21.67 12.80 -10.66
CA PHE A 48 21.65 11.35 -10.79
C PHE A 48 22.66 10.91 -11.84
N VAL A 49 22.69 11.47 -13.05
CA VAL A 49 23.71 11.14 -14.07
C VAL A 49 25.13 11.39 -13.55
N LYS A 50 25.41 12.50 -12.83
CA LYS A 50 26.73 12.71 -12.20
C LYS A 50 27.04 11.75 -11.06
N GLN A 51 26.06 11.37 -10.25
CA GLN A 51 26.24 10.40 -9.15
C GLN A 51 26.37 8.96 -9.68
N PHE A 52 25.71 8.65 -10.79
CA PHE A 52 25.74 7.35 -11.47
C PHE A 52 26.99 7.17 -12.33
N GLU A 53 27.50 8.20 -13.02
CA GLU A 53 28.82 8.17 -13.67
C GLU A 53 29.96 7.96 -12.68
N MET A 54 29.78 8.39 -11.42
CA MET A 54 30.80 8.24 -10.39
C MET A 54 30.78 6.90 -9.68
N ASP A 55 29.64 6.19 -9.55
CA ASP A 55 29.63 4.91 -8.83
C ASP A 55 28.51 3.89 -9.17
N GLY A 56 27.44 4.21 -9.91
CA GLY A 56 26.31 3.29 -10.09
C GLY A 56 25.61 2.87 -8.76
N THR A 57 24.29 2.70 -8.78
CA THR A 57 23.53 2.27 -7.59
C THR A 57 24.02 0.95 -7.02
N LEU A 58 24.53 0.04 -7.87
CA LEU A 58 25.12 -1.22 -7.45
C LEU A 58 26.43 -1.05 -6.66
N CYS A 59 27.25 -0.01 -6.92
CA CYS A 59 28.50 0.16 -6.16
C CYS A 59 28.35 0.99 -4.89
N MET A 60 27.31 1.82 -4.74
CA MET A 60 26.97 2.43 -3.44
C MET A 60 26.67 1.34 -2.39
N GLU A 61 25.99 0.25 -2.79
CA GLU A 61 25.77 -0.92 -1.94
C GLU A 61 27.06 -1.71 -1.66
N HIS A 62 28.00 -1.80 -2.61
CA HIS A 62 29.30 -2.46 -2.40
C HIS A 62 30.32 -1.62 -1.61
N ARG A 63 30.30 -0.28 -1.73
CA ARG A 63 31.22 0.63 -1.02
C ARG A 63 30.75 0.97 0.38
N ALA A 64 29.44 1.08 0.60
CA ALA A 64 28.89 1.00 1.94
C ALA A 64 29.04 -0.46 2.38
N SER A 65 30.24 -0.80 2.85
CA SER A 65 30.43 -1.92 3.75
C SER A 65 29.65 -1.58 5.02
N PHE A 66 28.32 -1.69 4.95
CA PHE A 66 27.47 -1.80 6.09
C PHE A 66 28.01 -3.04 6.78
N LYS A 67 28.91 -2.86 7.76
CA LYS A 67 29.09 -3.85 8.80
C LYS A 67 27.67 -4.20 9.17
N LYS A 68 27.22 -5.42 8.85
CA LYS A 68 25.90 -5.92 9.24
C LYS A 68 25.88 -5.83 10.76
N GLN A 69 25.52 -4.67 11.29
CA GLN A 69 25.13 -4.55 12.66
C GLN A 69 23.91 -5.44 12.70
N LYS A 70 24.05 -6.60 13.36
CA LYS A 70 22.91 -7.39 13.79
C LYS A 70 22.14 -6.49 14.75
N LEU A 71 21.30 -5.62 14.19
CA LEU A 71 20.28 -4.93 14.95
C LEU A 71 19.46 -6.04 15.59
N LYS A 72 19.45 -6.07 16.92
CA LYS A 72 18.72 -7.07 17.69
C LYS A 72 17.26 -6.62 17.77
N TYR A 73 16.53 -6.79 16.68
CA TYR A 73 15.08 -6.61 16.65
C TYR A 73 14.38 -7.95 16.51
N ASP A 74 13.19 -8.03 17.08
CA ASP A 74 12.29 -9.16 16.87
C ASP A 74 11.78 -9.11 15.42
N PRO A 75 11.90 -10.21 14.63
CA PRO A 75 11.36 -10.28 13.27
C PRO A 75 9.88 -9.92 13.19
N ILE A 76 9.09 -10.24 14.23
CA ILE A 76 7.66 -9.89 14.30
C ILE A 76 7.49 -8.37 14.33
N VAL A 77 8.30 -7.66 15.12
CA VAL A 77 8.23 -6.19 15.20
C VAL A 77 8.59 -5.55 13.86
N ARG A 78 9.62 -6.08 13.18
CA ARG A 78 9.99 -5.61 11.84
C ARG A 78 8.85 -5.81 10.84
N ASN A 79 8.32 -7.02 10.76
CA ASN A 79 7.32 -7.37 9.75
C ASN A 79 5.96 -6.72 10.06
N PHE A 80 5.63 -6.49 11.33
CA PHE A 80 4.47 -5.70 11.70
C PHE A 80 4.60 -4.23 11.30
N ALA A 81 5.80 -3.65 11.43
CA ALA A 81 6.04 -2.29 10.95
C ALA A 81 5.88 -2.18 9.43
N GLU A 82 6.34 -3.19 8.68
CA GLU A 82 6.12 -3.28 7.23
C GLU A 82 4.63 -3.42 6.89
N PHE A 83 3.92 -4.31 7.61
CA PHE A 83 2.46 -4.46 7.48
C PHE A 83 1.74 -3.13 7.71
N VAL A 84 2.06 -2.37 8.76
CA VAL A 84 1.45 -1.04 9.00
C VAL A 84 1.83 -0.04 7.90
N SER A 85 3.07 -0.05 7.41
CA SER A 85 3.52 0.87 6.36
C SER A 85 2.74 0.68 5.05
N LEU A 86 2.47 -0.57 4.68
CA LEU A 86 1.72 -0.91 3.47
C LEU A 86 0.23 -0.55 3.57
N ASP A 87 -0.28 -0.24 4.77
CA ASP A 87 -1.66 0.24 4.99
C ASP A 87 -1.80 1.74 4.72
N MET A 88 -0.69 2.48 4.70
CA MET A 88 -0.68 3.94 4.50
C MET A 88 -0.14 4.34 3.12
N VAL A 89 0.75 3.53 2.53
CA VAL A 89 1.51 3.92 1.34
C VAL A 89 1.68 2.76 0.37
N GLN A 90 1.23 2.96 -0.87
CA GLN A 90 1.57 2.13 -2.02
C GLN A 90 1.72 2.99 -3.26
N THR A 91 2.95 3.20 -3.71
CA THR A 91 3.23 4.03 -4.90
C THR A 91 2.73 3.35 -6.18
N LEU A 92 2.05 4.11 -7.03
CA LEU A 92 1.71 3.66 -8.38
C LEU A 92 2.95 3.66 -9.27
N GLY A 93 3.35 2.47 -9.72
CA GLY A 93 4.37 2.33 -10.76
C GLY A 93 3.81 2.64 -12.15
N THR A 94 4.69 2.97 -13.09
CA THR A 94 4.33 3.15 -14.50
C THR A 94 3.99 1.79 -15.13
N VAL A 95 2.80 1.67 -15.74
CA VAL A 95 2.43 0.47 -16.49
C VAL A 95 3.14 0.53 -17.84
N ARG A 96 4.10 -0.36 -18.05
CA ARG A 96 4.67 -0.61 -19.39
C ARG A 96 3.70 -1.52 -20.15
N ASN A 97 3.09 -1.03 -21.22
CA ASN A 97 2.35 -1.90 -22.14
C ASN A 97 3.32 -2.90 -22.76
N THR A 98 3.07 -4.21 -22.58
CA THR A 98 3.93 -5.31 -23.07
C THR A 98 3.97 -5.47 -24.59
N GLY A 99 3.37 -4.54 -25.34
CA GLY A 99 3.44 -4.46 -26.81
C GLY A 99 4.22 -3.25 -27.33
N ASP A 100 4.56 -2.29 -26.46
CA ASP A 100 5.35 -1.14 -26.82
C ASP A 100 6.83 -1.49 -26.61
N THR A 101 7.48 -2.01 -27.65
CA THR A 101 8.95 -1.99 -27.76
C THR A 101 9.46 -0.60 -28.09
N HIS A 102 8.63 0.43 -27.96
CA HIS A 102 9.08 1.80 -27.98
C HIS A 102 9.92 1.99 -26.73
N ASP A 103 11.23 1.91 -26.91
CA ASP A 103 12.18 2.37 -25.93
C ASP A 103 11.97 3.88 -25.80
N TRP A 104 11.45 4.31 -24.65
CA TRP A 104 11.21 5.73 -24.38
C TRP A 104 12.54 6.48 -24.28
N ASP A 105 13.66 5.76 -24.13
CA ASP A 105 15.00 6.31 -24.20
C ASP A 105 15.34 6.82 -25.62
N ASP A 106 14.70 6.31 -26.69
CA ASP A 106 15.08 6.65 -28.08
C ASP A 106 14.21 7.76 -28.72
N ASP A 107 12.97 7.97 -28.23
CA ASP A 107 12.08 9.02 -28.77
C ASP A 107 12.19 10.37 -28.01
N LEU A 108 12.71 10.37 -26.78
CA LEU A 108 13.04 11.58 -26.02
C LEU A 108 14.34 12.26 -26.48
N LEU A 109 15.13 11.60 -27.32
CA LEU A 109 16.39 12.12 -27.86
C LEU A 109 16.28 12.73 -29.26
N LYS A 110 15.14 12.61 -29.95
CA LYS A 110 15.08 12.99 -31.38
C LYS A 110 15.26 14.48 -31.66
N ASN A 111 15.01 15.36 -30.68
CA ASN A 111 15.20 16.81 -30.85
C ASN A 111 16.03 17.48 -29.74
N GLY A 112 16.60 16.73 -28.78
CA GLY A 112 17.45 17.31 -27.72
C GLY A 112 16.73 18.24 -26.73
N GLU A 113 15.39 18.22 -26.70
CA GLU A 113 14.58 19.00 -25.77
C GLU A 113 13.83 18.05 -24.82
N CYS A 114 14.28 17.97 -23.57
CA CYS A 114 13.46 17.44 -22.48
C CYS A 114 12.25 18.37 -22.29
N PRO A 115 10.99 17.87 -22.31
CA PRO A 115 9.83 18.71 -22.10
C PRO A 115 9.98 19.50 -20.79
N SER A 116 10.05 20.83 -20.91
CA SER A 116 10.18 21.73 -19.77
C SER A 116 8.97 21.60 -18.84
N HIS A 117 9.23 21.31 -17.55
CA HIS A 117 8.32 21.52 -16.42
C HIS A 117 7.06 20.64 -16.32
N TYR A 118 7.22 19.32 -16.20
CA TYR A 118 6.23 18.54 -15.44
C TYR A 118 6.81 18.18 -14.08
N GLU A 119 6.27 18.75 -13.00
CA GLU A 119 6.45 18.13 -11.68
C GLU A 119 5.64 16.84 -11.68
N GLU A 120 6.26 15.69 -11.96
CA GLU A 120 5.58 14.40 -11.84
C GLU A 120 5.21 14.15 -10.37
N GLU A 121 3.91 14.09 -10.09
CA GLU A 121 3.38 13.70 -8.79
C GLU A 121 3.17 12.19 -8.75
N THR A 122 3.88 11.52 -7.86
CA THR A 122 3.62 10.11 -7.56
C THR A 122 2.34 9.99 -6.75
N LEU A 123 1.51 9.02 -7.12
CA LEU A 123 0.22 8.78 -6.48
C LEU A 123 0.33 7.68 -5.43
N ASN A 124 -0.36 7.87 -4.32
CA ASN A 124 -0.64 6.80 -3.37
C ASN A 124 -1.87 6.01 -3.84
N ARG A 125 -1.72 4.73 -4.16
CA ARG A 125 -2.82 3.84 -4.58
C ARG A 125 -3.69 3.36 -3.43
N ILE A 126 -3.25 3.56 -2.19
CA ILE A 126 -3.99 3.16 -1.01
C ILE A 126 -4.43 4.40 -0.22
N THR A 127 -5.29 4.23 0.79
CA THR A 127 -5.67 5.34 1.66
C THR A 127 -4.45 5.78 2.48
N SER A 128 -4.40 7.04 2.93
CA SER A 128 -3.32 7.50 3.81
C SER A 128 -3.58 7.22 5.30
N PHE A 129 -4.63 6.46 5.61
CA PHE A 129 -5.07 6.17 6.96
C PHE A 129 -4.68 4.75 7.37
N ILE A 130 -4.57 4.50 8.66
CA ILE A 130 -4.44 3.13 9.19
C ILE A 130 -5.86 2.62 9.40
N ASP A 131 -6.41 1.99 8.36
CA ASP A 131 -7.82 1.57 8.27
C ASP A 131 -8.01 0.12 7.81
N GLY A 132 -6.91 -0.62 7.62
CA GLY A 132 -6.94 -2.00 7.13
C GLY A 132 -7.26 -2.09 5.64
N SER A 133 -6.94 -1.07 4.85
CA SER A 133 -7.08 -1.05 3.40
C SER A 133 -6.40 -2.22 2.70
N GLN A 134 -5.36 -2.83 3.28
CA GLN A 134 -4.78 -4.09 2.79
C GLN A 134 -5.67 -5.32 2.99
N ILE A 135 -6.55 -5.29 4.00
CA ILE A 135 -7.48 -6.38 4.33
C ILE A 135 -8.81 -6.18 3.61
N TYR A 136 -9.27 -4.93 3.52
CA TYR A 136 -10.62 -4.60 3.07
C TYR A 136 -10.68 -4.04 1.64
N GLY A 137 -9.54 -3.65 1.08
CA GLY A 137 -9.44 -3.00 -0.23
C GLY A 137 -9.91 -1.55 -0.20
N THR A 138 -9.44 -0.76 -1.17
CA THR A 138 -9.77 0.68 -1.28
C THR A 138 -10.84 1.00 -2.31
N THR A 139 -11.36 -0.02 -3.00
CA THR A 139 -12.42 0.14 -4.00
C THR A 139 -13.58 -0.79 -3.69
N PHE A 140 -14.76 -0.38 -4.13
CA PHE A 140 -15.97 -1.19 -3.97
C PHE A 140 -15.82 -2.57 -4.62
N HIS A 141 -15.25 -2.63 -5.83
CA HIS A 141 -15.06 -3.89 -6.56
C HIS A 141 -14.17 -4.87 -5.78
N VAL A 142 -12.99 -4.41 -5.33
CA VAL A 142 -12.06 -5.25 -4.56
C VAL A 142 -12.69 -5.65 -3.22
N SER A 143 -13.24 -4.70 -2.47
CA SER A 143 -13.87 -4.99 -1.17
C SER A 143 -15.02 -5.99 -1.29
N SER A 144 -15.83 -5.88 -2.34
CA SER A 144 -16.93 -6.82 -2.58
C SER A 144 -16.42 -8.22 -2.91
N SER A 145 -15.35 -8.34 -3.71
CA SER A 145 -14.73 -9.65 -4.00
C SER A 145 -14.06 -10.31 -2.79
N LEU A 146 -13.61 -9.51 -1.82
CA LEU A 146 -13.00 -10.00 -0.57
C LEU A 146 -14.05 -10.44 0.45
N ARG A 147 -15.32 -10.03 0.29
CA ARG A 147 -16.41 -10.39 1.19
C ARG A 147 -17.08 -11.67 0.74
N LYS A 148 -17.48 -12.50 1.70
CA LYS A 148 -18.36 -13.65 1.46
C LYS A 148 -19.80 -13.22 1.13
N MET A 149 -20.13 -11.96 1.46
CA MET A 149 -21.49 -11.40 1.41
C MET A 149 -22.51 -12.20 2.23
N GLU A 150 -22.02 -12.93 3.23
CA GLU A 150 -22.80 -13.79 4.09
C GLU A 150 -22.35 -13.57 5.54
N ASN A 151 -23.30 -13.28 6.44
CA ASN A 151 -23.05 -13.12 7.88
C ASN A 151 -21.97 -12.09 8.26
N GLY A 152 -21.68 -11.14 7.36
CA GLY A 152 -20.61 -10.16 7.57
C GLY A 152 -19.19 -10.75 7.48
N LEU A 153 -19.00 -11.91 6.85
CA LEU A 153 -17.72 -12.58 6.75
C LEU A 153 -16.90 -12.12 5.53
N LEU A 154 -15.58 -12.18 5.68
CA LEU A 154 -14.62 -12.17 4.57
C LEU A 154 -14.50 -13.56 3.96
N HIS A 155 -14.24 -13.59 2.66
CA HIS A 155 -13.86 -14.80 1.95
C HIS A 155 -12.38 -15.10 2.22
N ILE A 156 -12.10 -16.28 2.78
CA ILE A 156 -10.75 -16.78 3.04
C ILE A 156 -10.68 -18.18 2.42
N PRO A 157 -9.88 -18.39 1.35
CA PRO A 157 -9.69 -19.70 0.77
C PRO A 157 -9.16 -20.70 1.82
N GLN A 158 -9.65 -21.93 1.78
CA GLN A 158 -9.23 -22.96 2.74
C GLN A 158 -7.73 -23.27 2.65
N GLU A 159 -7.16 -23.16 1.45
CA GLU A 159 -5.71 -23.27 1.21
C GLU A 159 -4.92 -22.17 1.93
N GLU A 160 -5.45 -20.94 1.97
CA GLU A 160 -4.84 -19.81 2.70
C GLU A 160 -4.79 -20.12 4.20
N VAL A 161 -5.89 -20.63 4.77
CA VAL A 161 -5.97 -21.01 6.19
C VAL A 161 -5.01 -22.15 6.52
N GLN A 162 -4.95 -23.18 5.67
CA GLN A 162 -4.05 -24.33 5.88
C GLN A 162 -2.58 -23.91 5.79
N SER A 163 -2.24 -23.04 4.84
CA SER A 163 -0.90 -22.48 4.68
C SER A 163 -0.51 -21.67 5.92
N PHE A 164 -1.42 -20.83 6.44
CA PHE A 164 -1.21 -20.06 7.66
C PHE A 164 -0.88 -20.95 8.86
N HIS A 165 -1.69 -21.98 9.13
CA HIS A 165 -1.42 -22.91 10.24
C HIS A 165 -0.07 -23.61 10.09
N THR A 166 0.24 -24.09 8.88
CA THR A 166 1.51 -24.78 8.59
C THR A 166 2.72 -23.87 8.84
N GLN A 167 2.65 -22.60 8.44
CA GLN A 167 3.75 -21.66 8.63
C GLN A 167 3.92 -21.27 10.10
N MET A 168 2.81 -21.11 10.83
CA MET A 168 2.83 -20.84 12.27
C MET A 168 3.43 -21.99 13.08
N GLU A 169 3.09 -23.25 12.74
CA GLU A 169 3.64 -24.44 13.40
C GLU A 169 5.14 -24.64 13.16
N ARG A 170 5.66 -24.18 12.01
CA ARG A 170 7.07 -24.27 11.67
C ARG A 170 7.93 -23.16 12.29
N GLU A 171 7.35 -22.29 13.12
CA GLU A 171 8.02 -21.14 13.76
C GLU A 171 8.79 -20.24 12.76
N GLN A 172 8.34 -20.14 11.51
CA GLN A 172 9.07 -19.42 10.45
C GLN A 172 9.02 -17.88 10.58
N GLY A 173 8.53 -17.36 11.72
CA GLY A 173 8.25 -15.95 11.95
C GLY A 173 6.99 -15.49 11.21
N MET A 174 6.46 -14.33 11.59
CA MET A 174 5.25 -13.80 11.00
C MET A 174 5.61 -12.90 9.82
N SER A 175 5.29 -13.30 8.57
CA SER A 175 5.42 -12.44 7.40
C SER A 175 4.27 -11.44 7.31
N VAL A 176 4.38 -10.44 6.43
CA VAL A 176 3.31 -9.48 6.14
C VAL A 176 2.03 -10.20 5.69
N GLU A 177 2.16 -11.21 4.83
CA GLU A 177 1.01 -12.00 4.34
C GLU A 177 0.33 -12.77 5.48
N LEU A 178 1.10 -13.31 6.43
CA LEU A 178 0.54 -13.99 7.59
C LEU A 178 -0.25 -13.03 8.49
N PHE A 179 0.18 -11.77 8.64
CA PHE A 179 -0.63 -10.75 9.32
C PHE A 179 -1.95 -10.51 8.61
N ILE A 180 -1.95 -10.40 7.27
CA ILE A 180 -3.18 -10.23 6.49
C ILE A 180 -4.15 -11.38 6.76
N THR A 181 -3.69 -12.64 6.67
CA THR A 181 -4.54 -13.80 6.96
C THR A 181 -5.02 -13.82 8.41
N LEU A 182 -4.14 -13.52 9.37
CA LEU A 182 -4.49 -13.42 10.79
C LEU A 182 -5.62 -12.41 11.03
N PHE A 183 -5.52 -11.21 10.46
CA PHE A 183 -6.56 -10.19 10.62
C PHE A 183 -7.86 -10.54 9.88
N LYS A 184 -7.81 -11.25 8.75
CA LYS A 184 -9.03 -11.80 8.12
C LYS A 184 -9.72 -12.84 9.02
N LEU A 185 -8.95 -13.74 9.62
CA LEU A 185 -9.47 -14.74 10.56
C LEU A 185 -10.10 -14.05 11.78
N GLU A 186 -9.42 -13.03 12.32
CA GLU A 186 -9.91 -12.25 13.45
C GLU A 186 -11.20 -11.48 13.11
N HIS A 187 -11.28 -10.89 11.92
CA HIS A 187 -12.52 -10.29 11.41
C HIS A 187 -13.67 -11.30 11.42
N ASN A 188 -13.47 -12.49 10.85
CA ASN A 188 -14.50 -13.53 10.81
C ASN A 188 -14.90 -14.01 12.21
N ARG A 189 -13.95 -14.09 13.14
CA ARG A 189 -14.20 -14.40 14.55
C ARG A 189 -15.11 -13.35 15.19
N LEU A 190 -14.79 -12.06 15.02
CA LEU A 190 -15.57 -10.95 15.57
C LEU A 190 -16.96 -10.84 14.92
N ALA A 191 -17.07 -10.97 13.61
CA ALA A 191 -18.35 -10.95 12.89
C ALA A 191 -19.31 -12.05 13.40
N SER A 192 -18.78 -13.25 13.65
CA SER A 192 -19.55 -14.36 14.22
C SER A 192 -20.01 -14.07 15.64
N GLN A 193 -19.14 -13.54 16.49
CA GLN A 193 -19.49 -13.15 17.86
C GLN A 193 -20.55 -12.05 17.92
N ILE A 194 -20.42 -11.03 17.07
CA ILE A 194 -21.41 -9.96 16.94
C ILE A 194 -22.75 -10.55 16.51
N LYS A 195 -22.78 -11.39 15.46
CA LYS A 195 -24.00 -12.05 14.99
C LYS A 195 -24.70 -12.82 16.13
N ASP A 196 -23.95 -13.57 16.92
CA ASP A 196 -24.52 -14.37 18.01
C ASP A 196 -25.02 -13.50 19.17
N ALA A 197 -24.31 -12.43 19.53
CA ALA A 197 -24.76 -11.47 20.54
C ALA A 197 -26.08 -10.78 20.16
N TYR A 198 -26.24 -10.39 18.89
CA TYR A 198 -27.47 -9.75 18.43
C TYR A 198 -28.65 -10.73 18.29
N LYS A 199 -28.40 -12.02 18.06
CA LYS A 199 -29.47 -13.05 18.09
C LYS A 199 -30.08 -13.21 19.48
N VAL A 200 -29.24 -13.20 20.52
CA VAL A 200 -29.69 -13.33 21.92
C VAL A 200 -30.53 -12.12 22.35
N ASN A 201 -30.27 -10.92 21.82
CA ASN A 201 -31.04 -9.71 22.14
C ASN A 201 -32.40 -9.62 21.44
N LEU A 202 -32.71 -10.54 20.51
CA LEU A 202 -33.98 -10.59 19.77
C LEU A 202 -34.91 -11.72 20.25
N THR A 203 -34.48 -12.51 21.23
CA THR A 203 -35.23 -13.60 21.88
C THR A 203 -35.56 -13.25 23.32
#